data_AF-A0A1W5ISY9-F1
#
_entry.id   AF-A0A1W5ISY9-F1
#
_cell.length_a   1.000
_cell.length_b   1.000
_cell.length_c   1.000
_cell.angle_alpha   90.00
_cell.angle_beta   90.00
_cell.angle_gamma   90.00
#
_symmetry.space_group_name_H-M   'P 1'
#
loop_
_entity.id
_entity.type
_entity.pdbx_description
1 polymer ?
#
loop_
_entity_poly.entity_id
_entity_poly.type
_entity_poly.pdbx_seq_one_letter_code
_entity_poly.pdbx_strand_id
1 'polypeptide(L)' 'MSKKDLITRQTDNENRRTVLINSTNKAKDLWPTLEKKAYQLNNNYFANLTNEETVVFKKILLKINETTF' A
#
# COMPACT_ATOMS: atom_id res chain seq x y z
N MET A 1 2.77 11.87 5.96
CA MET A 1 1.34 11.54 6.12
C MET A 1 0.60 12.54 7.01
N SER A 2 0.89 12.62 8.32
CA SER A 2 0.13 13.51 9.24
C SER A 2 0.25 15.01 8.93
N LYS A 3 1.46 15.55 8.69
CA LYS A 3 1.65 16.96 8.28
C LYS A 3 0.91 17.35 6.98
N LYS A 4 0.53 16.37 6.16
CA LYS A 4 -0.21 16.58 4.90
C LYS A 4 -1.71 16.37 5.06
N ASP A 5 -2.18 16.13 6.29
CA ASP A 5 -3.57 15.82 6.61
C ASP A 5 -4.07 14.56 5.88
N LEU A 6 -3.22 13.54 5.79
CA LEU A 6 -3.58 12.25 5.17
C LEU A 6 -3.89 11.17 6.22
N ILE A 7 -3.46 11.38 7.46
CA ILE A 7 -3.75 10.49 8.57
C ILE A 7 -4.02 11.30 9.83
N THR A 8 -4.88 10.78 10.69
CA THR A 8 -5.00 11.20 12.09
C THR A 8 -4.34 10.15 13.00
N ARG A 9 -3.95 10.57 14.19
CA ARG A 9 -3.43 9.70 15.24
C ARG A 9 -4.33 9.83 16.45
N GLN A 10 -4.73 8.71 17.03
CA GLN A 10 -5.53 8.65 18.23
C GLN A 10 -4.94 7.62 19.18
N THR A 11 -4.86 7.95 20.47
CA THR A 11 -4.51 6.97 21.49
C THR A 11 -5.64 5.95 21.61
N ASP A 12 -5.30 4.68 21.60
CA ASP A 12 -6.27 3.61 21.79
C ASP A 12 -6.95 3.72 23.17
N ASN A 13 -8.26 3.52 23.19
CA ASN A 13 -9.08 3.60 24.38
C ASN A 13 -8.86 2.40 25.31
N GLU A 14 -8.52 1.23 24.76
CA GLU A 14 -8.31 -0.01 25.50
C GLU A 14 -6.87 -0.11 26.03
N ASN A 15 -5.89 0.26 25.21
CA ASN A 15 -4.49 0.33 25.61
C ASN A 15 -3.88 1.69 25.30
N ARG A 16 -3.76 2.55 26.32
CA ARG A 16 -3.24 3.92 26.15
C ARG A 16 -1.76 4.00 25.72
N ARG A 17 -1.03 2.88 25.66
CA ARG A 17 0.33 2.81 25.08
C ARG A 17 0.31 2.59 23.57
N THR A 18 -0.85 2.25 23.00
CA THR A 18 -1.05 2.04 21.58
C THR A 18 -1.54 3.32 20.92
N VAL A 19 -0.98 3.64 19.75
CA VAL A 19 -1.42 4.76 18.91
C VAL A 19 -2.03 4.19 17.63
N LEU A 20 -3.31 4.47 17.42
CA LEU A 20 -4.06 4.13 16.22
C LEU A 20 -3.83 5.19 15.15
N ILE A 21 -3.60 4.74 13.92
CA ILE A 21 -3.44 5.61 12.74
C ILE A 21 -4.63 5.39 11.82
N ASN A 22 -5.39 6.45 11.55
CA ASN A 22 -6.58 6.40 10.70
C ASN A 22 -6.39 7.29 9.48
N SER A 23 -6.91 6.87 8.32
CA SER A 23 -6.93 7.71 7.12
C SER A 23 -7.98 8.83 7.24
N THR A 24 -7.58 10.05 6.89
CA THR A 24 -8.50 11.20 6.81
C THR A 24 -9.43 11.07 5.60
N ASN A 25 -10.51 11.85 5.57
CA ASN A 25 -11.37 11.94 4.38
C ASN A 25 -10.58 12.40 3.15
N LYS A 26 -9.70 13.40 3.32
CA LYS A 26 -8.78 13.86 2.28
C LYS A 26 -7.94 12.71 1.68
N ALA A 27 -7.41 11.81 2.50
CA ALA A 27 -6.68 10.65 2.00
C ALA A 27 -7.58 9.65 1.26
N LYS A 28 -8.79 9.43 1.75
CA LYS A 28 -9.79 8.56 1.09
C LYS A 28 -10.19 9.13 -0.27
N ASP A 29 -10.38 10.44 -0.39
CA ASP A 29 -10.72 11.10 -1.65
C ASP A 29 -9.56 11.04 -2.66
N LEU A 30 -8.32 11.09 -2.19
CA LEU A 30 -7.13 10.96 -3.04
C LEU A 30 -6.87 9.51 -3.48
N TRP A 31 -7.34 8.53 -2.71
CA TRP A 31 -7.01 7.12 -2.91
C TRP A 31 -7.33 6.60 -4.33
N PRO A 32 -8.53 6.81 -4.91
CA PRO A 32 -8.85 6.31 -6.24
C PRO A 32 -7.91 6.84 -7.33
N THR A 33 -7.49 8.10 -7.21
CA THR A 33 -6.57 8.73 -8.17
C THR A 33 -5.17 8.10 -8.09
N LEU A 34 -4.67 7.87 -6.88
CA LEU A 34 -3.37 7.25 -6.65
C LEU A 34 -3.37 5.79 -7.09
N GLU A 35 -4.43 5.06 -6.74
CA GLU A 35 -4.63 3.66 -7.14
C GLU A 35 -4.63 3.52 -8.66
N LYS A 36 -5.38 4.37 -9.38
CA LYS A 36 -5.37 4.38 -10.85
C LYS A 36 -3.97 4.62 -11.43
N LYS A 37 -3.22 5.59 -10.88
CA LYS A 37 -1.85 5.88 -11.32
C LYS A 37 -0.91 4.71 -11.06
N ALA A 38 -1.05 4.03 -9.92
CA ALA A 38 -0.26 2.86 -9.59
C ALA A 38 -0.56 1.70 -10.55
N TYR A 39 -1.83 1.45 -10.87
CA TYR A 39 -2.21 0.45 -11.87
C TYR A 39 -1.65 0.77 -13.25
N GLN A 40 -1.74 2.02 -13.69
CA GLN A 40 -1.17 2.45 -14.97
C GLN A 40 0.35 2.24 -15.01
N LEU A 41 1.05 2.59 -13.93
CA LEU A 41 2.48 2.40 -13.81
C LEU A 41 2.83 0.90 -13.92
N ASN A 42 2.16 0.06 -13.12
CA ASN A 42 2.40 -1.38 -13.13
C ASN A 42 2.12 -1.99 -14.50
N ASN A 43 1.02 -1.62 -15.14
CA ASN A 43 0.68 -2.10 -16.47
C ASN A 43 1.75 -1.71 -17.50
N ASN A 44 2.32 -0.50 -17.40
CA ASN A 44 3.37 -0.08 -18.33
C ASN A 44 4.67 -0.87 -18.15
N TYR A 45 5.11 -1.08 -16.91
CA TYR A 45 6.38 -1.77 -16.63
C TYR A 45 6.30 -3.29 -16.74
N PHE A 46 5.11 -3.87 -16.54
CA PHE A 46 4.88 -5.31 -16.61
C PHE A 46 4.08 -5.73 -17.85
N ALA A 47 3.88 -4.84 -18.84
CA ALA A 47 3.12 -5.11 -20.07
C ALA A 47 3.63 -6.33 -20.85
N ASN A 48 4.93 -6.61 -20.75
CA ASN A 48 5.58 -7.68 -21.50
C ASN A 48 5.51 -9.04 -20.80
N LEU A 49 4.96 -9.11 -19.59
CA LEU A 49 4.78 -10.36 -18.87
C LEU A 49 3.44 -10.99 -19.23
N THR A 50 3.44 -12.30 -19.46
CA THR A 50 2.19 -13.07 -19.48
C THR A 50 1.55 -13.11 -18.10
N ASN A 51 0.30 -13.57 -18.03
CA ASN A 51 -0.39 -13.76 -16.76
C ASN A 51 0.36 -14.77 -15.88
N GLU A 52 0.85 -15.85 -16.47
CA GLU A 52 1.62 -16.89 -15.80
C GLU A 52 2.94 -16.33 -15.26
N GLU A 53 3.68 -15.57 -16.07
CA GLU A 53 4.94 -14.93 -15.66
C GLU A 53 4.71 -13.93 -14.54
N THR A 54 3.63 -13.15 -14.60
CA THR A 54 3.26 -12.20 -13.54
C THR A 54 3.00 -12.92 -12.20
N VAL A 55 2.33 -14.08 -12.23
CA VAL A 55 2.07 -14.88 -11.02
C VAL A 55 3.37 -15.45 -10.46
N VAL A 56 4.24 -16.01 -11.31
CA VAL A 56 5.54 -16.54 -10.89
C VAL A 56 6.42 -15.44 -10.30
N PHE A 57 6.49 -14.29 -10.98
CA PHE A 57 7.26 -13.13 -10.53
C PHE A 57 6.81 -12.64 -9.15
N LYS A 58 5.49 -12.51 -8.92
CA LYS A 58 4.94 -12.15 -7.60
C LYS A 58 5.35 -13.14 -6.51
N LYS A 59 5.29 -14.45 -6.77
CA LYS A 59 5.71 -15.48 -5.80
C LYS A 59 7.19 -15.37 -5.44
N ILE A 60 8.05 -15.11 -6.42
CA ILE A 60 9.49 -14.93 -6.20
C ILE A 60 9.75 -13.68 -5.35
N LEU A 61 9.11 -12.54 -5.67
CA LEU A 61 9.26 -11.32 -4.88
C LEU A 61 8.80 -11.49 -3.42
N LEU A 62 7.68 -12.18 -3.20
CA LEU A 62 7.21 -12.50 -1.85
C LEU A 62 8.21 -13.37 -1.10
N LYS A 63 8.75 -14.41 -1.75
CA LYS A 63 9.77 -15.28 -1.14
C LYS A 63 11.02 -14.49 -0.73
N ILE A 64 11.50 -13.58 -1.58
CA ILE A 64 12.63 -12.69 -1.27
C ILE A 64 12.31 -11.81 -0.06
N ASN A 65 11.12 -11.21 -0.01
CA ASN A 65 10.70 -10.34 1.08
C ASN A 65 10.46 -11.07 2.41
N GLU A 66 10.02 -12.33 2.35
CA GLU A 66 9.84 -13.22 3.51
C GLU A 66 11.13 -13.92 3.95
N THR A 67 12.25 -13.69 3.26
CA THR A 67 13.55 -14.23 3.68
C THR A 67 14.06 -13.42 4.88
N THR A 68 13.56 -13.75 6.08
CA THR A 68 14.15 -13.31 7.35
C THR A 68 15.50 -13.99 7.55
N PHE A 69 16.55 -13.19 7.79
CA PHE A 69 17.83 -13.65 8.35
C PHE A 69 17.68 -13.96 9.84
#